data_AF-A0A8E8KBZ3-F1
#
_entry.id   AF-A0A8E8KBZ3-F1
#
_cell.length_a   1.000
_cell.length_b   1.000
_cell.length_c   1.000
_cell.angle_alpha   90.00
_cell.angle_beta   90.00
_cell.angle_gamma   90.00
#
_symmetry.space_group_name_H-M   'P 1'
#
loop_
_entity.id
_entity.type
_entity.pdbx_description
1 polymer ?
#
loop_
_entity_poly.entity_id
_entity_poly.type
_entity_poly.pdbx_seq_one_letter_code
_entity_poly.pdbx_strand_id
1 'polypeptide(L)'
;MVDASDIARSGAAASTQVVANAGLAYTVLGRAPETERILDAVADHLNGASVGTVDLLVDDLAPVAVREGADAAVALVGGLLDRFGGQANRIAVGLSFEGPAELVSRVGTRMDSVVGGDSGAAAVEGLSAEDPTTFGYVRRHWAEAKRGIEACDRNYPQSKQVHAVLEDPETTPRTLGATLSGFVTLGALDTWSETVGPTRYDLTAYRPERAWALGVAIQTRTSSD
;
A
#
# COMPACT_ATOMS: atom_id res chain seq x y z
N MET A 1 -18.55 -4.69 9.57
CA MET A 1 -17.95 -3.97 8.43
C MET A 1 -18.61 -2.62 8.36
N VAL A 2 -17.87 -1.54 8.61
CA VAL A 2 -18.42 -0.19 8.41
C VAL A 2 -18.28 0.11 6.93
N ASP A 3 -19.35 -0.16 6.17
CA ASP A 3 -19.45 0.20 4.76
C ASP A 3 -19.83 1.67 4.65
N ALA A 4 -18.96 2.47 4.04
CA ALA A 4 -19.17 3.87 3.74
C ALA A 4 -19.46 4.06 2.24
N SER A 5 -20.36 3.25 1.67
CA SER A 5 -20.84 3.45 0.31
C SER A 5 -21.73 4.69 0.20
N ASP A 6 -21.43 5.50 -0.81
CA ASP A 6 -22.16 6.70 -1.20
C ASP A 6 -23.58 6.35 -1.69
N ILE A 7 -24.49 7.33 -1.62
CA ILE A 7 -25.93 7.32 -2.02
C ILE A 7 -26.95 7.15 -0.87
N ALA A 8 -27.46 8.28 -0.34
CA ALA A 8 -28.85 8.74 -0.52
C ALA A 8 -29.12 10.06 0.22
N ARG A 9 -29.94 10.92 -0.38
CA ARG A 9 -30.34 12.25 0.11
C ARG A 9 -30.93 12.21 1.53
N SER A 10 -30.38 13.03 2.42
CA SER A 10 -31.03 13.73 3.56
C SER A 10 -30.13 13.63 4.79
N GLY A 11 -29.89 14.77 5.46
CA GLY A 11 -29.04 14.86 6.65
C GLY A 11 -29.66 14.18 7.87
N ALA A 12 -29.41 12.88 8.03
CA ALA A 12 -29.93 12.08 9.15
C ALA A 12 -28.81 11.52 10.04
N ALA A 13 -29.15 11.33 11.31
CA ALA A 13 -28.31 10.79 12.38
C ALA A 13 -27.70 9.41 12.04
N ALA A 14 -26.65 9.02 12.76
CA ALA A 14 -26.01 7.72 12.58
C ALA A 14 -27.02 6.57 12.71
N SER A 15 -27.05 5.65 11.76
CA SER A 15 -27.99 4.53 11.74
C SER A 15 -27.26 3.21 11.52
N THR A 16 -27.46 2.26 12.43
CA THR A 16 -26.91 0.90 12.34
C THR A 16 -27.96 -0.05 11.76
N GLN A 17 -27.58 -0.84 10.76
CA GLN A 17 -28.38 -1.94 10.23
C GLN A 17 -27.64 -3.26 10.39
N VAL A 18 -28.37 -4.29 10.82
CA VAL A 18 -27.84 -5.65 11.04
C VAL A 18 -28.43 -6.60 10.00
N VAL A 19 -27.57 -7.25 9.23
CA VAL A 19 -27.97 -8.24 8.23
C VAL A 19 -28.04 -9.61 8.90
N ALA A 20 -29.26 -10.06 9.17
CA ALA A 20 -29.55 -11.24 10.00
C ALA A 20 -28.90 -12.57 9.55
N ASN A 21 -28.46 -12.67 8.28
CA ASN A 21 -27.91 -13.90 7.71
C ASN A 21 -26.40 -13.87 7.43
N ALA A 22 -25.73 -12.74 7.66
CA ALA A 22 -24.31 -12.57 7.32
C ALA A 22 -23.40 -12.27 8.53
N GLY A 23 -23.97 -12.13 9.73
CA GLY A 23 -23.21 -11.68 10.90
C GLY A 23 -22.65 -10.26 10.73
N LEU A 24 -23.22 -9.48 9.80
CA LEU A 24 -22.72 -8.18 9.40
C LEU A 24 -23.56 -7.07 10.04
N ALA A 25 -22.92 -6.25 10.86
CA ALA A 25 -23.43 -4.94 11.25
C ALA A 25 -22.68 -3.87 10.46
N TYR A 26 -23.43 -2.94 9.87
CA TYR A 26 -22.88 -1.72 9.27
C TYR A 26 -23.57 -0.49 9.87
N THR A 27 -22.77 0.55 10.12
CA THR A 27 -23.23 1.80 10.71
C THR A 27 -22.91 2.94 9.75
N VAL A 28 -23.94 3.64 9.31
CA VAL A 28 -23.79 4.81 8.45
C VAL A 28 -23.59 6.04 9.35
N LEU A 29 -22.45 6.71 9.23
CA LEU A 29 -22.08 7.86 10.09
C LEU A 29 -22.38 9.23 9.47
N GLY A 30 -22.97 9.24 8.27
CA GLY A 30 -23.20 10.46 7.48
C GLY A 30 -21.99 10.85 6.64
N ARG A 31 -22.05 12.03 6.02
CA ARG A 31 -20.99 12.51 5.12
C ARG A 31 -19.80 13.01 5.94
N ALA A 32 -18.60 12.58 5.58
CA ALA A 32 -17.35 13.11 6.12
C ALA A 32 -17.27 13.12 7.67
N PRO A 33 -17.50 11.97 8.34
CA PRO A 33 -17.37 11.92 9.78
C PRO A 33 -15.91 12.16 10.19
N GLU A 34 -15.71 12.96 11.22
CA GLU A 34 -14.39 13.17 11.85
C GLU A 34 -13.86 11.84 12.39
N THR A 35 -12.52 11.67 12.40
CA THR A 35 -11.83 10.46 12.88
C THR A 35 -12.35 9.98 14.23
N GLU A 36 -12.47 10.87 15.22
CA GLU A 36 -12.97 10.51 16.57
C GLU A 36 -14.38 9.92 16.54
N ARG A 37 -15.26 10.45 15.69
CA ARG A 37 -16.62 9.94 15.54
C ARG A 37 -16.64 8.53 14.94
N ILE A 38 -15.70 8.22 14.06
CA ILE A 38 -15.52 6.86 13.52
C ILE A 38 -15.03 5.93 14.64
N LEU A 39 -14.02 6.34 15.40
CA LEU A 39 -13.46 5.56 16.50
C LEU A 39 -14.52 5.28 17.59
N ASP A 40 -15.33 6.27 17.96
CA ASP A 40 -16.39 6.09 18.96
C ASP A 40 -17.48 5.12 18.47
N ALA A 41 -17.88 5.21 17.20
CA ALA A 41 -18.85 4.27 16.64
C ALA A 41 -18.34 2.82 16.63
N VAL A 42 -17.04 2.64 16.36
CA VAL A 42 -16.38 1.32 16.46
C VAL A 42 -16.33 0.84 17.91
N ALA A 43 -15.98 1.73 18.85
CA ALA A 43 -15.94 1.41 20.27
C ALA A 43 -17.31 0.93 20.78
N ASP A 44 -18.39 1.60 20.37
CA ASP A 44 -19.75 1.22 20.75
C ASP A 44 -20.14 -0.20 20.29
N HIS A 45 -19.59 -0.66 19.16
CA HIS A 45 -19.84 -2.01 18.65
C HIS A 45 -18.95 -3.07 19.29
N LEU A 46 -17.73 -2.70 19.69
CA LEU A 46 -16.83 -3.59 20.41
C LEU A 46 -17.19 -3.70 21.90
N ASN A 47 -17.88 -2.70 22.45
CA ASN A 47 -18.38 -2.71 23.82
C ASN A 47 -19.33 -3.90 24.04
N GLY A 48 -18.92 -4.82 24.92
CA GLY A 48 -19.67 -6.03 25.25
C GLY A 48 -19.37 -7.23 24.36
N ALA A 49 -18.56 -7.08 23.31
CA ALA A 49 -18.00 -8.21 22.58
C ALA A 49 -16.84 -8.84 23.37
N SER A 50 -16.72 -10.16 23.30
CA SER A 50 -15.56 -10.86 23.82
C SER A 50 -14.29 -10.42 23.08
N VAL A 51 -13.20 -10.27 23.81
CA VAL A 51 -11.89 -9.96 23.21
C VAL A 51 -11.54 -11.02 22.17
N GLY A 52 -11.05 -10.58 21.01
CA GLY A 52 -10.57 -11.47 19.96
C GLY A 52 -11.66 -12.20 19.18
N THR A 53 -12.93 -11.75 19.22
CA THR A 53 -14.00 -12.38 18.42
C THR A 53 -14.50 -11.53 17.26
N VAL A 54 -14.09 -10.26 17.19
CA VAL A 54 -14.55 -9.32 16.16
C VAL A 54 -13.39 -8.95 15.25
N ASP A 55 -13.57 -9.17 13.94
CA ASP A 55 -12.68 -8.63 12.92
C ASP A 55 -13.13 -7.22 12.54
N LEU A 56 -12.20 -6.26 12.58
CA LEU A 56 -12.40 -4.92 12.08
C LEU A 56 -11.89 -4.84 10.64
N LEU A 57 -12.75 -4.43 9.72
CA LEU A 57 -12.41 -4.19 8.32
C LEU A 57 -12.68 -2.74 7.97
N VAL A 58 -11.64 -2.04 7.53
CA VAL A 58 -11.71 -0.77 6.80
C VAL A 58 -11.58 -1.13 5.32
N ASP A 59 -12.61 -0.87 4.53
CA ASP A 59 -12.69 -1.31 3.13
C ASP A 59 -11.67 -0.58 2.23
N ASP A 60 -11.67 0.75 2.28
CA ASP A 60 -10.69 1.56 1.55
C ASP A 60 -10.35 2.85 2.29
N LEU A 61 -9.06 3.09 2.50
CA LEU A 61 -8.54 4.29 3.13
C LEU A 61 -8.28 5.43 2.12
N ALA A 62 -8.21 5.14 0.82
CA ALA A 62 -7.90 6.14 -0.21
C ALA A 62 -8.88 7.34 -0.20
N PRO A 63 -10.22 7.16 -0.03
CA PRO A 63 -11.14 8.29 0.05
C PRO A 63 -10.87 9.24 1.23
N VAL A 64 -10.40 8.72 2.37
CA VAL A 64 -10.03 9.55 3.52
C VAL A 64 -8.82 10.40 3.18
N ALA A 65 -7.80 9.80 2.56
CA ALA A 65 -6.58 10.51 2.19
C ALA A 65 -6.81 11.56 1.09
N VAL A 66 -7.68 11.28 0.11
CA VAL A 66 -8.04 12.24 -0.94
C VAL A 66 -8.79 13.45 -0.36
N ARG A 67 -9.65 13.22 0.65
CA ARG A 67 -10.49 14.28 1.23
C ARG A 67 -9.77 15.11 2.30
N GLU A 68 -8.98 14.46 3.15
CA GLU A 68 -8.45 15.05 4.39
C GLU A 68 -6.92 14.99 4.48
N GLY A 69 -6.26 14.41 3.47
CA GLY A 69 -4.81 14.25 3.41
C GLY A 69 -4.30 12.94 4.02
N ALA A 70 -3.06 12.58 3.65
CA ALA A 70 -2.43 11.35 4.12
C ALA A 70 -2.26 11.32 5.65
N ASP A 71 -2.02 12.47 6.30
CA ASP A 71 -1.92 12.57 7.76
C ASP A 71 -3.19 12.12 8.48
N ALA A 72 -4.36 12.57 8.00
CA ALA A 72 -5.64 12.21 8.60
C ALA A 72 -5.93 10.71 8.47
N ALA A 73 -5.63 10.13 7.31
CA ALA A 73 -5.77 8.70 7.07
C ALA A 73 -4.81 7.87 7.94
N VAL A 74 -3.56 8.31 8.10
CA VAL A 74 -2.59 7.68 9.02
C VAL A 74 -3.04 7.79 10.47
N ALA A 75 -3.58 8.94 10.88
CA ALA A 75 -4.11 9.15 12.23
C ALA A 75 -5.31 8.24 12.51
N LEU A 76 -6.20 8.04 11.55
CA LEU A 76 -7.31 7.10 11.66
C LEU A 76 -6.80 5.67 11.89
N VAL A 77 -5.85 5.20 11.08
CA VAL A 77 -5.26 3.87 11.26
C VAL A 77 -4.56 3.75 12.62
N GLY A 78 -3.79 4.76 13.02
CA GLY A 78 -3.15 4.80 14.34
C GLY A 78 -4.17 4.68 15.48
N GLY A 79 -5.24 5.48 15.43
CA GLY A 79 -6.31 5.42 16.44
C GLY A 79 -7.01 4.07 16.50
N LEU A 80 -7.20 3.40 15.36
CA LEU A 80 -7.77 2.04 15.33
C LEU A 80 -6.86 1.02 16.00
N LEU A 81 -5.56 1.05 15.68
CA LEU A 81 -4.58 0.13 16.29
C LEU A 81 -4.43 0.39 17.79
N ASP A 82 -4.26 1.66 18.18
CA ASP A 82 -4.02 2.05 19.57
C ASP A 82 -5.22 1.71 20.46
N ARG A 83 -6.44 1.96 19.96
CA ARG A 83 -7.67 1.78 20.75
C ARG A 83 -8.21 0.34 20.72
N PHE A 84 -7.98 -0.41 19.63
CA PHE A 84 -8.64 -1.70 19.42
C PHE A 84 -7.70 -2.87 19.12
N GLY A 85 -6.40 -2.67 18.95
CA GLY A 85 -5.45 -3.74 18.61
C GLY A 85 -5.39 -4.88 19.63
N GLY A 86 -5.65 -4.59 20.91
CA GLY A 86 -5.74 -5.60 21.97
C GLY A 86 -7.13 -6.22 22.16
N GLN A 87 -8.17 -5.68 21.51
CA GLN A 87 -9.56 -6.09 21.69
C GLN A 87 -10.12 -6.80 20.46
N ALA A 88 -9.79 -6.34 19.26
CA ALA A 88 -10.16 -6.97 18.01
C ALA A 88 -9.39 -8.28 17.80
N ASN A 89 -9.97 -9.22 17.06
CA ASN A 89 -9.26 -10.41 16.59
C ASN A 89 -8.22 -10.04 15.52
N ARG A 90 -8.64 -9.18 14.60
CA ARG A 90 -7.84 -8.67 13.49
C ARG A 90 -8.33 -7.29 13.10
N ILE A 91 -7.40 -6.44 12.70
CA ILE A 91 -7.70 -5.18 12.00
C ILE A 91 -7.14 -5.32 10.58
N ALA A 92 -8.03 -5.23 9.58
CA ALA A 92 -7.69 -5.25 8.17
C ALA A 92 -8.04 -3.89 7.56
N VAL A 93 -7.09 -3.29 6.85
CA VAL A 93 -7.26 -2.00 6.18
C VAL A 93 -6.98 -2.19 4.70
N GLY A 94 -8.01 -2.06 3.88
CA GLY A 94 -7.87 -2.01 2.44
C GLY A 94 -7.40 -0.63 1.98
N LEU A 95 -6.66 -0.63 0.89
CA LEU A 95 -6.12 0.57 0.28
C LEU A 95 -6.14 0.38 -1.23
N SER A 96 -6.99 1.14 -1.91
CA SER A 96 -7.05 1.13 -3.37
C SER A 96 -5.70 1.55 -3.96
N PHE A 97 -5.31 0.92 -5.08
CA PHE A 97 -4.04 1.16 -5.78
C PHE A 97 -3.85 2.62 -6.24
N GLU A 98 -4.92 3.42 -6.28
CA GLU A 98 -4.87 4.86 -6.61
C GLU A 98 -4.54 5.74 -5.38
N GLY A 99 -4.31 5.14 -4.21
CA GLY A 99 -3.93 5.86 -2.99
C GLY A 99 -2.52 6.46 -3.06
N PRO A 100 -2.26 7.63 -2.43
CA PRO A 100 -0.93 8.23 -2.42
C PRO A 100 0.13 7.27 -1.87
N ALA A 101 1.26 7.09 -2.56
CA ALA A 101 2.31 6.18 -2.11
C ALA A 101 2.89 6.50 -0.72
N GLU A 102 2.85 7.77 -0.33
CA GLU A 102 3.20 8.21 1.02
C GLU A 102 2.28 7.58 2.07
N LEU A 103 0.97 7.49 1.76
CA LEU A 103 -0.02 6.85 2.64
C LEU A 103 0.27 5.36 2.76
N VAL A 104 0.50 4.67 1.63
CA VAL A 104 0.86 3.24 1.61
C VAL A 104 2.09 3.01 2.49
N SER A 105 3.13 3.82 2.33
CA SER A 105 4.37 3.71 3.09
C SER A 105 4.15 3.88 4.60
N ARG A 106 3.42 4.92 5.00
CA ARG A 106 3.22 5.26 6.42
C ARG A 106 2.25 4.31 7.12
N VAL A 107 1.23 3.82 6.41
CA VAL A 107 0.31 2.82 6.93
C VAL A 107 1.00 1.45 6.99
N GLY A 108 1.73 1.08 5.94
CA GLY A 108 2.43 -0.20 5.85
C GLY A 108 3.41 -0.45 6.99
N THR A 109 4.15 0.56 7.46
CA THR A 109 5.07 0.42 8.61
C THR A 109 4.38 0.12 9.93
N ARG A 110 3.06 0.29 10.02
CA ARG A 110 2.26 0.04 11.23
C ARG A 110 1.52 -1.30 11.21
N MET A 111 1.48 -1.98 10.06
CA MET A 111 0.73 -3.23 9.89
C MET A 111 1.66 -4.44 10.09
N ASP A 112 1.13 -5.49 10.75
CA ASP A 112 1.87 -6.75 10.93
C ASP A 112 2.10 -7.50 9.61
N SER A 113 1.21 -7.29 8.62
CA SER A 113 1.30 -7.90 7.30
C SER A 113 0.60 -7.03 6.27
N VAL A 114 1.10 -7.03 5.03
CA VAL A 114 0.52 -6.33 3.89
C VAL A 114 0.27 -7.34 2.79
N VAL A 115 -0.94 -7.34 2.21
CA VAL A 115 -1.33 -8.20 1.10
C VAL A 115 -1.68 -7.32 -0.09
N GLY A 116 -1.01 -7.53 -1.23
CA GLY A 116 -1.28 -6.80 -2.47
C GLY A 116 -2.37 -7.49 -3.29
N GLY A 117 -3.09 -6.74 -4.13
CA GLY A 117 -3.99 -7.34 -5.12
C GLY A 117 -3.24 -8.18 -6.16
N ASP A 118 -3.91 -9.20 -6.69
CA ASP A 118 -3.35 -10.28 -7.54
C ASP A 118 -2.49 -9.82 -8.74
N SER A 119 -2.68 -8.59 -9.22
CA SER A 119 -1.93 -8.06 -10.37
C SER A 119 -0.41 -7.92 -10.14
N GLY A 120 0.03 -7.79 -8.87
CA GLY A 120 1.44 -7.78 -8.52
C GLY A 120 2.03 -9.19 -8.45
N ALA A 121 1.29 -10.14 -7.88
CA ALA A 121 1.70 -11.53 -7.73
C ALA A 121 1.88 -12.20 -9.10
N ALA A 122 0.89 -12.10 -9.99
CA ALA A 122 0.97 -12.70 -11.32
C ALA A 122 2.12 -12.14 -12.16
N ALA A 123 2.40 -10.83 -12.08
CA ALA A 123 3.52 -10.22 -12.80
C ALA A 123 4.88 -10.68 -12.26
N VAL A 124 5.01 -10.81 -10.94
CA VAL A 124 6.23 -11.33 -10.29
C VAL A 124 6.43 -12.81 -10.58
N GLU A 125 5.36 -13.61 -10.64
CA GLU A 125 5.39 -15.00 -11.10
C GLU A 125 5.82 -15.12 -12.56
N GLY A 126 5.23 -14.31 -13.45
CA GLY A 126 5.63 -14.24 -14.86
C GLY A 126 7.12 -13.93 -15.01
N LEU A 127 7.61 -12.87 -14.34
CA LEU A 127 9.04 -12.53 -14.38
C LEU A 127 9.92 -13.65 -13.83
N SER A 128 9.51 -14.30 -12.73
CA SER A 128 10.24 -15.42 -12.15
C SER A 128 10.35 -16.63 -13.10
N ALA A 129 9.36 -16.84 -13.96
CA ALA A 129 9.35 -17.94 -14.94
C ALA A 129 10.14 -17.58 -16.21
N GLU A 130 9.98 -16.34 -16.70
CA GLU A 130 10.52 -15.90 -17.99
C GLU A 130 11.97 -15.40 -17.91
N ASP A 131 12.32 -14.68 -16.83
CA ASP A 131 13.66 -14.16 -16.58
C ASP A 131 14.05 -14.33 -15.09
N PRO A 132 14.46 -15.54 -14.68
CA PRO A 132 14.84 -15.83 -13.29
C PRO A 132 16.00 -14.98 -12.79
N THR A 133 16.86 -14.49 -13.69
CA THR A 133 18.03 -13.68 -13.32
C THR A 133 17.58 -12.28 -12.93
N THR A 134 16.77 -11.62 -13.76
CA THR A 134 16.20 -10.31 -13.43
C THR A 134 15.29 -10.40 -12.22
N PHE A 135 14.47 -11.45 -12.11
CA PHE A 135 13.70 -11.71 -10.89
C PHE A 135 14.57 -11.80 -9.65
N GLY A 136 15.71 -12.52 -9.70
CA GLY A 136 16.64 -12.61 -8.57
C GLY A 136 17.16 -11.26 -8.07
N TYR A 137 17.47 -10.34 -9.00
CA TYR A 137 17.87 -8.97 -8.66
C TYR A 137 16.73 -8.16 -8.05
N VAL A 138 15.52 -8.25 -8.62
CA VAL A 138 14.33 -7.57 -8.11
C VAL A 138 14.01 -8.07 -6.71
N ARG A 139 13.89 -9.38 -6.53
CA ARG A 139 13.61 -10.02 -5.24
C ARG A 139 14.55 -9.54 -4.14
N ARG A 140 15.84 -9.43 -4.42
CA ARG A 140 16.84 -9.08 -3.40
C ARG A 140 16.97 -7.58 -3.14
N HIS A 141 16.74 -6.74 -4.15
CA HIS A 141 17.13 -5.33 -4.09
C HIS A 141 15.99 -4.34 -4.41
N TRP A 142 14.73 -4.78 -4.48
CA TRP A 142 13.59 -3.90 -4.79
C TRP A 142 13.49 -2.71 -3.83
N ALA A 143 13.72 -2.91 -2.54
CA ALA A 143 13.64 -1.85 -1.52
C ALA A 143 14.70 -0.78 -1.74
N GLU A 144 15.94 -1.16 -2.07
CA GLU A 144 17.02 -0.22 -2.40
C GLU A 144 16.75 0.51 -3.72
N ALA A 145 16.22 -0.17 -4.74
CA ALA A 145 15.83 0.47 -5.99
C ALA A 145 14.75 1.53 -5.79
N LYS A 146 13.73 1.22 -4.99
CA LYS A 146 12.71 2.17 -4.58
C LYS A 146 13.30 3.39 -3.86
N ARG A 147 14.14 3.16 -2.83
CA ARG A 147 14.82 4.25 -2.10
C ARG A 147 15.62 5.15 -3.05
N GLY A 148 16.35 4.53 -3.99
CA GLY A 148 17.19 5.26 -4.95
C GLY A 148 16.36 6.11 -5.89
N ILE A 149 15.24 5.59 -6.41
CA ILE A 149 14.31 6.35 -7.26
C ILE A 149 13.75 7.55 -6.50
N GLU A 150 13.27 7.32 -5.28
CA GLU A 150 12.59 8.35 -4.47
C GLU A 150 13.53 9.44 -3.95
N ALA A 151 14.81 9.13 -3.80
CA ALA A 151 15.84 10.10 -3.40
C ALA A 151 16.49 10.84 -4.59
N CYS A 152 16.18 10.44 -5.85
CA CYS A 152 16.86 11.01 -7.01
C CYS A 152 16.07 12.18 -7.61
N ASP A 153 16.61 13.39 -7.49
CA ASP A 153 15.96 14.61 -7.99
C ASP A 153 15.96 14.77 -9.53
N ARG A 154 16.47 13.78 -10.26
CA ARG A 154 16.59 13.84 -11.72
C ARG A 154 15.41 13.14 -12.38
N ASN A 155 14.82 13.77 -13.39
CA ASN A 155 13.75 13.16 -14.18
C ASN A 155 14.22 11.94 -15.00
N TYR A 156 15.44 12.01 -15.58
CA TYR A 156 15.93 10.99 -16.52
C TYR A 156 17.34 10.44 -16.19
N PRO A 157 17.53 9.82 -15.01
CA PRO A 157 18.83 9.37 -14.54
C PRO A 157 19.25 8.02 -15.16
N GLN A 158 20.55 7.79 -15.19
CA GLN A 158 21.15 6.46 -15.35
C GLN A 158 21.21 5.74 -14.01
N SER A 159 21.35 4.41 -14.01
CA SER A 159 21.47 3.63 -12.76
C SER A 159 22.61 4.12 -11.85
N LYS A 160 23.74 4.58 -12.42
CA LYS A 160 24.84 5.18 -11.66
C LYS A 160 24.44 6.47 -10.95
N GLN A 161 23.55 7.26 -11.53
CA GLN A 161 23.09 8.52 -10.94
C GLN A 161 22.05 8.28 -9.85
N VAL A 162 21.18 7.27 -10.03
CA VAL A 162 20.28 6.79 -8.96
C VAL A 162 21.08 6.17 -7.81
N HIS A 163 22.14 5.41 -8.12
CA HIS A 163 23.01 4.82 -7.10
C HIS A 163 23.77 5.86 -6.30
N ALA A 164 24.22 6.94 -6.93
CA ALA A 164 25.04 7.97 -6.30
C ALA A 164 24.33 8.79 -5.21
N VAL A 165 22.99 8.74 -5.14
CA VAL A 165 22.21 9.43 -4.09
C VAL A 165 21.90 8.52 -2.90
N LEU A 166 22.20 7.23 -2.99
CA LEU A 166 21.97 6.29 -1.90
C LEU A 166 23.06 6.44 -0.83
N GLU A 167 22.62 6.60 0.42
CA GLU A 167 23.47 6.41 1.60
C GLU A 167 23.68 4.90 1.82
N ASP A 168 24.95 4.50 2.00
CA ASP A 168 25.39 3.12 2.25
C ASP A 168 24.74 2.05 1.36
N PRO A 169 24.92 2.12 0.02
CA PRO A 169 24.26 1.20 -0.89
C PRO A 169 24.79 -0.24 -0.75
N GLU A 170 23.89 -1.20 -0.66
CA GLU A 170 24.20 -2.64 -0.63
C GLU A 170 24.59 -3.15 -2.03
N THR A 171 24.16 -2.45 -3.07
CA THR A 171 24.40 -2.83 -4.46
C THR A 171 25.50 -2.00 -5.14
N THR A 172 25.96 -2.48 -6.28
CA THR A 172 26.73 -1.66 -7.23
C THR A 172 25.79 -0.94 -8.20
N PRO A 173 26.23 0.15 -8.88
CA PRO A 173 25.45 0.77 -9.95
C PRO A 173 24.94 -0.20 -11.03
N ARG A 174 25.69 -1.27 -11.29
CA ARG A 174 25.32 -2.32 -12.26
C ARG A 174 24.21 -3.20 -11.71
N THR A 175 24.34 -3.65 -10.47
CA THR A 175 23.32 -4.46 -9.79
C THR A 175 22.02 -3.68 -9.63
N LEU A 176 22.11 -2.41 -9.19
CA LEU A 176 20.95 -1.51 -9.15
C LEU A 176 20.31 -1.35 -10.53
N GLY A 177 21.11 -1.21 -11.60
CA GLY A 177 20.60 -1.14 -12.96
C GLY A 177 19.83 -2.39 -13.40
N ALA A 178 20.28 -3.58 -13.00
CA ALA A 178 19.56 -4.82 -13.27
C ALA A 178 18.21 -4.85 -12.53
N THR A 179 18.18 -4.42 -11.27
CA THR A 179 16.93 -4.27 -10.50
C THR A 179 15.98 -3.25 -11.12
N LEU A 180 16.47 -2.08 -11.54
CA LEU A 180 15.68 -1.05 -12.21
C LEU A 180 15.14 -1.54 -13.56
N SER A 181 15.90 -2.34 -14.31
CA SER A 181 15.40 -3.00 -15.51
C SER A 181 14.22 -3.93 -15.20
N GLY A 182 14.29 -4.67 -14.09
CA GLY A 182 13.16 -5.47 -13.63
C GLY A 182 11.94 -4.63 -13.24
N PHE A 183 12.13 -3.45 -12.64
CA PHE A 183 11.04 -2.51 -12.38
C PHE A 183 10.37 -2.05 -13.67
N VAL A 184 11.15 -1.88 -14.74
CA VAL A 184 10.61 -1.57 -16.08
C VAL A 184 9.77 -2.73 -16.60
N THR A 185 10.29 -3.96 -16.57
CA THR A 185 9.55 -5.15 -17.00
C THR A 185 8.25 -5.36 -16.21
N LEU A 186 8.26 -5.03 -14.92
CA LEU A 186 7.10 -5.17 -14.03
C LEU A 186 6.14 -3.96 -14.08
N GLY A 187 6.46 -2.95 -14.89
CA GLY A 187 5.62 -1.76 -15.13
C GLY A 187 5.61 -0.75 -14.00
N ALA A 188 6.57 -0.80 -13.08
CA ALA A 188 6.74 0.17 -12.00
C ALA A 188 7.54 1.42 -12.42
N LEU A 189 8.25 1.34 -13.54
CA LEU A 189 9.13 2.38 -14.04
C LEU A 189 9.14 2.31 -15.57
N ASP A 190 9.40 3.41 -16.26
CA ASP A 190 9.61 3.38 -17.71
C ASP A 190 11.06 3.74 -18.07
N THR A 191 11.41 3.57 -19.34
CA THR A 191 12.67 4.06 -19.89
C THR A 191 12.41 5.26 -20.78
N TRP A 192 13.31 6.23 -20.73
CA TRP A 192 13.27 7.37 -21.62
C TRP A 192 14.02 7.02 -22.92
N SER A 193 13.31 7.10 -24.05
CA SER A 193 13.67 6.46 -25.33
C SER A 193 14.98 6.94 -25.96
N GLU A 194 15.57 6.02 -26.74
CA GLU A 194 16.58 6.20 -27.79
C GLU A 194 17.80 7.03 -27.45
N THR A 195 18.67 6.49 -26.60
CA THR A 195 20.06 6.95 -26.57
C THR A 195 20.99 5.81 -26.94
N VAL A 196 21.98 6.08 -27.80
CA VAL A 196 23.08 5.16 -28.17
C VAL A 196 24.05 4.90 -26.98
N GLY A 197 23.59 5.13 -25.75
CA GLY A 197 24.37 5.14 -24.51
C GLY A 197 23.66 4.41 -23.38
N PRO A 198 24.15 4.54 -22.13
CA PRO A 198 23.58 3.81 -21.00
C PRO A 198 22.11 4.16 -20.77
N THR A 199 21.29 3.14 -20.50
CA THR A 199 19.84 3.24 -20.26
C THR A 199 19.52 4.38 -19.30
N ARG A 200 18.57 5.22 -19.70
CA ARG A 200 17.98 6.26 -18.85
C ARG A 200 16.58 5.83 -18.45
N TYR A 201 16.31 5.93 -17.16
CA TYR A 201 15.00 5.64 -16.60
C TYR A 201 14.17 6.91 -16.58
N ASP A 202 12.87 6.78 -16.81
CA ASP A 202 11.94 7.89 -16.70
C ASP A 202 11.32 7.89 -15.29
N LEU A 203 11.90 8.68 -14.38
CA LEU A 203 11.36 8.81 -13.02
C LEU A 203 10.06 9.62 -12.99
N THR A 204 9.72 10.35 -14.06
CA THR A 204 8.43 11.06 -14.15
C THR A 204 7.26 10.10 -14.41
N ALA A 205 7.56 8.92 -14.92
CA ALA A 205 6.62 7.82 -15.11
C ALA A 205 6.69 6.76 -13.99
N TYR A 206 7.46 7.01 -12.91
CA TYR A 206 7.56 6.11 -11.78
C TYR A 206 6.19 5.92 -11.12
N ARG A 207 5.81 4.65 -10.93
CA ARG A 207 4.57 4.21 -10.29
C ARG A 207 4.87 3.66 -8.90
N PRO A 208 4.90 4.51 -7.86
CA PRO A 208 5.29 4.08 -6.53
C PRO A 208 4.34 3.04 -5.91
N GLU A 209 3.05 3.10 -6.23
CA GLU A 209 2.05 2.10 -5.87
C GLU A 209 2.39 0.71 -6.46
N ARG A 210 2.85 0.68 -7.72
CA ARG A 210 3.27 -0.54 -8.38
C ARG A 210 4.55 -1.09 -7.73
N ALA A 211 5.54 -0.24 -7.47
CA ALA A 211 6.78 -0.64 -6.81
C ALA A 211 6.53 -1.27 -5.43
N TRP A 212 5.63 -0.70 -4.63
CA TRP A 212 5.19 -1.28 -3.36
C TRP A 212 4.49 -2.62 -3.54
N ALA A 213 3.54 -2.72 -4.47
CA ALA A 213 2.81 -3.96 -4.72
C ALA A 213 3.73 -5.12 -5.14
N LEU A 214 4.77 -4.82 -5.93
CA LEU A 214 5.83 -5.79 -6.25
C LEU A 214 6.60 -6.22 -5.00
N GLY A 215 6.98 -5.27 -4.15
CA GLY A 215 7.65 -5.56 -2.87
C GLY A 215 6.82 -6.46 -1.96
N VAL A 216 5.51 -6.25 -1.90
CA VAL A 216 4.59 -7.12 -1.16
C VAL A 216 4.52 -8.51 -1.78
N ALA A 217 4.31 -8.61 -3.10
CA ALA A 217 4.23 -9.88 -3.82
C ALA A 217 5.52 -10.72 -3.69
N ILE A 218 6.68 -10.07 -3.63
CA ILE A 218 7.97 -10.72 -3.40
C ILE A 218 8.04 -11.31 -1.98
N GLN A 219 7.63 -10.55 -0.97
CA GLN A 219 7.69 -10.96 0.44
C GLN A 219 6.69 -12.09 0.77
N THR A 220 5.50 -12.05 0.19
CA THR A 220 4.50 -13.11 0.38
C THR A 220 4.96 -14.44 -0.22
N ARG A 221 5.63 -14.41 -1.38
CA ARG A 221 6.24 -15.61 -1.99
C ARG A 221 7.37 -16.17 -1.12
N THR A 222 8.25 -15.33 -0.56
CA THR A 222 9.31 -15.81 0.34
C THR A 222 8.79 -16.39 1.66
N SER A 223 7.54 -16.09 2.04
CA SER A 223 6.92 -16.66 3.23
C SER A 223 6.22 -17.99 2.96
N SER A 224 6.04 -18.35 1.69
CA SER A 224 5.34 -19.56 1.23
C SER A 224 6.29 -20.64 0.70
N ASP A 225 7.54 -20.30 0.42
CA ASP A 225 8.67 -21.19 0.10
C ASP A 225 9.43 -21.61 1.37
#